data_AF-A0AAN5LC86-F1
#
_entry.id   AF-A0AAN5LC86-F1
#
_cell.length_a   1.000
_cell.length_b   1.000
_cell.length_c   1.000
_cell.angle_alpha   90.00
_cell.angle_beta   90.00
_cell.angle_gamma   90.00
#
_symmetry.space_group_name_H-M   'P 1'
#
loop_
_entity.id
_entity.type
_entity.pdbx_description
1 polymer ?
#
loop_
_entity_poly.entity_id
_entity_poly.type
_entity_poly.pdbx_seq_one_letter_code
_entity_poly.pdbx_strand_id
1 'polypeptide(L)'
;MEENIMLRLNGAGTGFITVRVRDEEGSLRGMVLELSIGYNNEPIKWFSGYVESDSRIGQGLRKLMVREAAAVLQYPLNVSLQHPTLRQVAKQIEDVTRLRVQLADASYTTTPIPHLTHNGNGYQLMTLLGRAFSIPDYVWYPSIDGIIYVGSFADCRFAKCPAKLPVDITKGDHGANGMVVQTLPILRPGVILNGLRITQLQLQGDNMIITRDDGRQPPLQRQMESLYPELGNKTHLPRMGRIIAATENTTQGDLHDPFRPRYAASVQLLDEDGNPAKDTPVYDAVPVPVPMAGPESGMFQYPPVGTLVTLAHVDGRPDKPVITGTHAGGQSLPAIKPGEQLQQQRAEVFQRVHTDGSWQRETDQAIREKSTDRTIENTTETRTSTTRNVTVKANSTETVCGTHTLMSGHIQHIADGDYAMAASKTMTQHADSVELDVTHQWKTTTESTTHTVAKTLEEKIGQIRSSVAGQLQQITAPQVWFGSSTINTLTLMLDLCDTVQQLAQQTAQHNHTNEGSSVPTNSGSISATATRAGDLKAKYSTVIKQ
;
A
#
# COMPACT_ATOMS: atom_id res chain seq x y z
N MET A 1 23.44 -41.52 57.99
CA MET A 1 22.68 -40.40 57.39
C MET A 1 22.00 -41.00 56.18
N GLU A 2 20.68 -40.84 56.00
CA GLU A 2 20.04 -41.29 54.75
C GLU A 2 19.99 -40.09 53.82
N GLU A 3 20.82 -40.10 52.77
CA GLU A 3 20.79 -39.10 51.71
C GLU A 3 20.27 -39.72 50.40
N ASN A 4 19.39 -38.98 49.72
CA ASN A 4 18.95 -39.28 48.38
C ASN A 4 18.96 -37.99 47.56
N ILE A 5 20.05 -37.72 46.83
CA ILE A 5 20.26 -36.48 46.10
C ILE A 5 20.49 -36.77 44.62
N MET A 6 19.75 -36.08 43.77
CA MET A 6 19.79 -36.24 42.33
C MET A 6 20.29 -34.96 41.68
N LEU A 7 21.35 -35.05 40.86
CA LEU A 7 21.84 -34.01 39.97
C LEU A 7 21.40 -34.32 38.54
N ARG A 8 21.11 -33.29 37.75
CA ARG A 8 20.64 -33.43 36.36
C ARG A 8 21.42 -32.51 35.43
N LEU A 9 21.63 -32.97 34.19
CA LEU A 9 22.01 -32.10 33.09
C LEU A 9 20.76 -31.36 32.61
N ASN A 10 20.85 -30.07 32.32
CA ASN A 10 19.71 -29.24 31.94
C ASN A 10 18.60 -29.16 33.01
N GLY A 11 18.98 -29.26 34.30
CA GLY A 11 18.05 -29.18 35.42
C GLY A 11 18.75 -28.85 36.73
N ALA A 12 17.99 -28.40 37.73
CA ALA A 12 18.52 -28.23 39.08
C ALA A 12 18.55 -29.58 39.82
N GLY A 13 19.58 -29.77 40.63
CA GLY A 13 19.69 -30.87 41.56
C GLY A 13 18.69 -30.74 42.70
N THR A 14 18.14 -31.87 43.12
CA THR A 14 17.11 -31.97 44.16
C THR A 14 17.32 -33.23 44.98
N GLY A 15 17.00 -33.20 46.27
CA GLY A 15 17.12 -34.39 47.10
C GLY A 15 16.49 -34.27 48.48
N PHE A 16 16.69 -35.33 49.26
CA PHE A 16 16.37 -35.37 50.68
C PHE A 16 17.59 -35.80 51.48
N ILE A 17 17.78 -35.18 52.64
CA ILE A 17 18.83 -35.53 53.59
C ILE A 17 18.21 -35.60 54.99
N THR A 18 18.55 -36.65 55.73
CA THR A 18 18.13 -36.80 57.13
C THR A 18 19.27 -36.43 58.08
N VAL A 19 19.14 -35.31 58.80
CA VAL A 19 20.16 -34.82 59.76
C VAL A 19 19.69 -34.97 61.20
N ARG A 20 20.65 -35.08 62.13
CA ARG A 20 20.39 -35.03 63.57
C ARG A 20 20.62 -33.61 64.08
N VAL A 21 19.62 -33.02 64.71
CA VAL A 21 19.58 -31.60 65.11
C VAL A 21 19.05 -31.51 66.53
N ARG A 22 19.57 -30.59 67.35
CA ARG A 22 19.04 -30.36 68.71
C ARG A 22 17.58 -29.90 68.63
N ASP A 23 16.72 -30.42 69.50
CA ASP A 23 15.27 -30.17 69.43
C ASP A 23 14.90 -28.68 69.64
N GLU A 24 15.78 -27.91 70.28
CA GLU A 24 15.66 -26.48 70.56
C GLU A 24 16.01 -25.58 69.35
N GLU A 25 16.62 -26.11 68.29
CA GLU A 25 16.99 -25.29 67.12
C GLU A 25 15.76 -24.88 66.29
N GLY A 26 15.77 -23.67 65.73
CA GLY A 26 14.73 -23.17 64.83
C GLY A 26 14.63 -23.95 63.50
N SER A 27 13.70 -23.57 62.63
CA SER A 27 13.58 -24.18 61.28
C SER A 27 14.86 -23.96 60.48
N LEU A 28 15.34 -25.01 59.82
CA LEU A 28 16.50 -24.93 58.92
C LEU A 28 16.12 -24.50 57.50
N ARG A 29 14.84 -24.23 57.24
CA ARG A 29 14.35 -23.76 55.94
C ARG A 29 15.07 -22.46 55.53
N GLY A 30 15.56 -22.43 54.29
CA GLY A 30 16.30 -21.29 53.72
C GLY A 30 17.78 -21.26 54.07
N MET A 31 18.27 -22.14 54.96
CA MET A 31 19.70 -22.25 55.25
C MET A 31 20.45 -22.81 54.04
N VAL A 32 21.68 -22.33 53.83
CA VAL A 32 22.61 -22.87 52.84
C VAL A 32 23.06 -24.26 53.29
N LEU A 33 23.13 -25.18 52.35
CA LEU A 33 23.61 -26.55 52.56
C LEU A 33 24.72 -26.86 51.57
N GLU A 34 25.82 -27.38 52.10
CA GLU A 34 26.87 -28.01 51.32
C GLU A 34 27.04 -29.46 51.75
N LEU A 35 27.00 -30.38 50.79
CA LEU A 35 27.33 -31.78 51.01
C LEU A 35 28.63 -32.09 50.30
N SER A 36 29.59 -32.61 51.06
CA SER A 36 30.87 -33.10 50.54
C SER A 36 30.94 -34.62 50.69
N ILE A 37 31.37 -35.29 49.62
CA ILE A 37 31.55 -36.75 49.58
C ILE A 37 32.99 -37.05 49.15
N GLY A 38 33.56 -38.14 49.65
CA GLY A 38 34.95 -38.50 49.37
C GLY A 38 35.38 -39.77 50.07
N TYR A 39 36.62 -40.13 49.82
CA TYR A 39 37.28 -41.27 50.45
C TYR A 39 38.45 -40.77 51.30
N ASN A 40 38.97 -41.61 52.21
CA ASN A 40 40.22 -41.37 52.94
C ASN A 40 40.30 -40.01 53.69
N ASN A 41 39.18 -39.52 54.24
CA ASN A 41 39.09 -38.20 54.88
C ASN A 41 39.41 -36.98 53.98
N GLU A 42 39.32 -37.15 52.66
CA GLU A 42 39.40 -36.05 51.68
C GLU A 42 38.05 -35.83 50.98
N PRO A 43 37.04 -35.28 51.69
CA PRO A 43 35.74 -35.03 51.09
C PRO A 43 35.82 -33.84 50.12
N ILE A 44 35.34 -34.02 48.89
CA ILE A 44 35.14 -32.92 47.96
C ILE A 44 33.67 -32.52 47.94
N LYS A 45 33.42 -31.22 47.82
CA LYS A 45 32.06 -30.71 47.70
C LYS A 45 31.38 -31.36 46.49
N TRP A 46 30.11 -31.74 46.63
CA TRP A 46 29.37 -32.43 45.57
C TRP A 46 28.00 -31.81 45.34
N PHE A 47 27.33 -31.37 46.39
CA PHE A 47 26.08 -30.63 46.28
C PHE A 47 26.19 -29.31 47.02
N SER A 48 25.67 -28.24 46.41
CA SER A 48 25.58 -26.91 47.00
C SER A 48 24.19 -26.36 46.74
N GLY A 49 23.49 -25.98 47.78
CA GLY A 49 22.11 -25.55 47.64
C GLY A 49 21.55 -24.95 48.92
N TYR A 50 20.24 -25.05 49.05
CA TYR A 50 19.52 -24.57 50.22
C TYR A 50 18.46 -25.59 50.65
N VAL A 51 18.00 -25.44 51.88
CA VAL A 51 16.90 -26.24 52.43
C VAL A 51 15.57 -25.62 52.00
N GLU A 52 14.84 -26.29 51.11
CA GLU A 52 13.52 -25.88 50.61
C GLU A 52 12.43 -26.14 51.66
N SER A 53 12.48 -27.30 52.33
CA SER A 53 11.57 -27.66 53.41
C SER A 53 12.27 -28.44 54.52
N ASP A 54 11.82 -28.23 55.76
CA ASP A 54 12.30 -28.89 56.97
C ASP A 54 11.13 -29.63 57.62
N SER A 55 11.22 -30.96 57.70
CA SER A 55 10.20 -31.83 58.28
C SER A 55 10.75 -32.61 59.48
N ARG A 56 10.10 -32.50 60.64
CA ARG A 56 10.42 -33.30 61.82
C ARG A 56 9.91 -34.74 61.64
N ILE A 57 10.77 -35.73 61.82
CA ILE A 57 10.44 -37.15 61.61
C ILE A 57 10.67 -38.03 62.85
N GLY A 58 11.18 -37.46 63.96
CA GLY A 58 11.40 -38.13 65.25
C GLY A 58 12.14 -37.23 66.24
N GLN A 59 12.38 -37.71 67.47
CA GLN A 59 13.21 -36.98 68.45
C GLN A 59 14.63 -36.75 67.90
N GLY A 60 15.04 -35.49 67.80
CA GLY A 60 16.34 -35.09 67.27
C GLY A 60 16.59 -35.36 65.78
N LEU A 61 15.60 -35.80 64.98
CA LEU A 61 15.78 -36.13 63.55
C LEU A 61 14.92 -35.24 62.64
N ARG A 62 15.56 -34.67 61.61
CA ARG A 62 14.91 -33.82 60.60
C ARG A 62 15.19 -34.34 59.20
N LYS A 63 14.15 -34.40 58.38
CA LYS A 63 14.23 -34.67 56.95
C LYS A 63 14.15 -33.35 56.19
N LEU A 64 15.24 -32.99 55.53
CA LEU A 64 15.38 -31.77 54.77
C LEU A 64 15.18 -32.06 53.29
N MET A 65 14.29 -31.34 52.62
CA MET A 65 14.25 -31.30 51.16
C MET A 65 15.23 -30.22 50.70
N VAL A 66 16.16 -30.59 49.83
CA VAL A 66 17.28 -29.73 49.43
C VAL A 66 17.26 -29.52 47.92
N ARG A 67 17.63 -28.31 47.48
CA ARG A 67 17.67 -27.95 46.07
C ARG A 67 18.89 -27.08 45.76
N GLU A 68 19.47 -27.26 44.57
CA GLU A 68 20.49 -26.33 44.07
C GLU A 68 19.87 -24.96 43.81
N ALA A 69 20.69 -23.90 43.84
CA ALA A 69 20.21 -22.53 43.61
C ALA A 69 19.47 -22.38 42.25
N ALA A 70 19.88 -23.15 41.24
CA ALA A 70 19.20 -23.22 39.94
C ALA A 70 17.71 -23.58 40.03
N ALA A 71 17.23 -24.12 41.15
CA ALA A 71 15.81 -24.40 41.36
C ALA A 71 14.94 -23.12 41.36
N VAL A 72 15.52 -21.93 41.56
CA VAL A 72 14.83 -20.64 41.37
C VAL A 72 14.26 -20.51 39.95
N LEU A 73 14.83 -21.20 38.95
CA LEU A 73 14.31 -21.24 37.58
C LEU A 73 12.93 -21.92 37.46
N GLN A 74 12.39 -22.53 38.52
CA GLN A 74 11.00 -23.04 38.52
C GLN A 74 9.96 -21.91 38.55
N TYR A 75 10.35 -20.73 39.01
CA TYR A 75 9.49 -19.55 39.09
C TYR A 75 9.41 -18.84 37.73
N PRO A 76 8.37 -18.02 37.52
CA PRO A 76 8.21 -17.24 36.29
C PRO A 76 9.44 -16.39 35.98
N LEU A 77 9.93 -16.48 34.74
CA LEU A 77 11.09 -15.74 34.25
C LEU A 77 10.78 -15.25 32.84
N ASN A 78 9.93 -14.23 32.77
CA ASN A 78 9.46 -13.69 31.50
C ASN A 78 10.52 -12.76 30.89
N VAL A 79 10.72 -12.88 29.58
CA VAL A 79 11.68 -12.07 28.83
C VAL A 79 10.98 -11.54 27.58
N SER A 80 11.17 -10.26 27.29
CA SER A 80 10.75 -9.65 26.03
C SER A 80 11.78 -8.60 25.67
N LEU A 81 12.67 -8.96 24.76
CA LEU A 81 13.82 -8.13 24.35
C LEU A 81 13.87 -8.03 22.83
N GLN A 82 14.19 -6.84 22.32
CA GLN A 82 14.49 -6.60 20.92
C GLN A 82 16.00 -6.60 20.72
N HIS A 83 16.48 -7.26 19.66
CA HIS A 83 17.90 -7.36 19.33
C HIS A 83 18.82 -7.91 20.44
N PRO A 84 18.41 -8.84 21.33
CA PRO A 84 19.28 -9.30 22.41
C PRO A 84 20.41 -10.21 21.90
N THR A 85 21.56 -10.12 22.56
CA THR A 85 22.61 -11.14 22.54
C THR A 85 22.40 -12.13 23.69
N LEU A 86 22.95 -13.35 23.59
CA LEU A 86 22.86 -14.32 24.70
C LEU A 86 23.48 -13.75 25.98
N ARG A 87 24.52 -12.91 25.87
CA ARG A 87 25.12 -12.18 26.99
C ARG A 87 24.12 -11.28 27.72
N GLN A 88 23.27 -10.56 26.98
CA GLN A 88 22.24 -9.72 27.57
C GLN A 88 21.14 -10.55 28.23
N VAL A 89 20.76 -11.68 27.62
CA VAL A 89 19.78 -12.59 28.22
C VAL A 89 20.33 -13.24 29.49
N ALA A 90 21.58 -13.70 29.47
CA ALA A 90 22.27 -14.20 30.65
C ALA A 90 22.28 -13.16 31.76
N LYS A 91 22.66 -11.92 31.46
CA LYS A 91 22.61 -10.80 32.41
C LYS A 91 21.19 -10.59 32.97
N GLN A 92 20.16 -10.65 32.13
CA GLN A 92 18.77 -10.55 32.58
C GLN A 92 18.40 -11.68 33.55
N ILE A 93 18.83 -12.91 33.26
CA ILE A 93 18.65 -14.06 34.15
C ILE A 93 19.37 -13.78 35.49
N GLU A 94 20.61 -13.29 35.46
CA GLU A 94 21.36 -12.94 36.68
C GLU A 94 20.66 -11.83 37.48
N ASP A 95 20.20 -10.76 36.81
CA ASP A 95 19.59 -9.61 37.45
C ASP A 95 18.25 -9.97 38.13
N VAL A 96 17.46 -10.87 37.53
CA VAL A 96 16.16 -11.32 38.08
C VAL A 96 16.32 -12.42 39.13
N THR A 97 17.16 -13.41 38.88
CA THR A 97 17.24 -14.63 39.72
C THR A 97 18.36 -14.58 40.76
N ARG A 98 19.28 -13.61 40.64
CA ARG A 98 20.54 -13.53 41.40
C ARG A 98 21.50 -14.71 41.19
N LEU A 99 21.18 -15.60 40.24
CA LEU A 99 22.10 -16.65 39.81
C LEU A 99 23.25 -16.03 39.04
N ARG A 100 24.40 -16.69 39.02
CA ARG A 100 25.53 -16.32 38.17
C ARG A 100 25.51 -17.20 36.94
N VAL A 101 25.68 -16.63 35.76
CA VAL A 101 25.64 -17.34 34.49
C VAL A 101 26.99 -17.21 33.79
N GLN A 102 27.64 -18.35 33.56
CA GLN A 102 28.85 -18.46 32.76
C GLN A 102 28.47 -18.89 31.34
N LEU A 103 28.84 -18.06 30.37
CA LEU A 103 28.69 -18.38 28.96
C LEU A 103 29.95 -19.05 28.41
N ALA A 104 29.77 -19.87 27.36
CA ALA A 104 30.86 -20.37 26.53
C ALA A 104 31.64 -19.24 25.85
N ASP A 105 32.91 -19.48 25.52
CA ASP A 105 33.69 -18.58 24.67
C ASP A 105 33.42 -18.89 23.19
N ALA A 106 32.29 -18.41 22.68
CA ALA A 106 31.82 -18.69 21.32
C ALA A 106 31.06 -17.51 20.69
N SER A 107 31.07 -17.43 19.35
CA SER A 107 30.49 -16.30 18.60
C SER A 107 28.99 -16.12 18.80
N TYR A 108 28.23 -17.22 18.96
CA TYR A 108 26.78 -17.18 19.21
C TYR A 108 26.42 -16.42 20.50
N THR A 109 27.36 -16.23 21.43
CA THR A 109 27.09 -15.52 22.69
C THR A 109 26.92 -14.00 22.53
N THR A 110 27.45 -13.45 21.43
CA THR A 110 27.49 -12.00 21.14
C THR A 110 26.75 -11.61 19.87
N THR A 111 26.25 -12.60 19.11
CA THR A 111 25.45 -12.35 17.91
C THR A 111 24.02 -11.94 18.32
N PRO A 112 23.51 -10.76 17.92
CA PRO A 112 22.16 -10.33 18.25
C PRO A 112 21.11 -11.06 17.41
N ILE A 113 19.98 -11.41 18.03
CA ILE A 113 18.82 -12.02 17.36
C ILE A 113 17.66 -11.02 17.27
N PRO A 114 16.75 -11.06 16.28
CA PRO A 114 15.74 -10.01 16.09
C PRO A 114 14.88 -9.74 17.33
N HIS A 115 14.35 -10.80 17.96
CA HIS A 115 13.54 -10.73 19.17
C HIS A 115 13.72 -11.98 20.01
N LEU A 116 13.63 -11.84 21.34
CA LEU A 116 13.42 -12.95 22.26
C LEU A 116 12.21 -12.64 23.14
N THR A 117 11.15 -13.42 22.97
CA THR A 117 9.95 -13.34 23.82
C THR A 117 9.69 -14.70 24.44
N HIS A 118 9.56 -14.71 25.76
CA HIS A 118 9.24 -15.89 26.55
C HIS A 118 8.30 -15.52 27.71
N ASN A 119 7.23 -16.29 27.87
CA ASN A 119 6.31 -16.20 28.98
C ASN A 119 6.16 -17.59 29.59
N GLY A 120 6.70 -17.78 30.79
CA GLY A 120 6.82 -19.08 31.42
C GLY A 120 7.87 -19.10 32.51
N ASN A 121 8.28 -20.29 32.93
CA ASN A 121 9.33 -20.43 33.94
C ASN A 121 10.74 -20.36 33.34
N GLY A 122 11.74 -20.22 34.20
CA GLY A 122 13.15 -20.19 33.81
C GLY A 122 13.62 -21.46 33.12
N TYR A 123 13.15 -22.65 33.48
CA TYR A 123 13.52 -23.88 32.77
C TYR A 123 13.12 -23.87 31.29
N GLN A 124 11.92 -23.37 31.00
CA GLN A 124 11.44 -23.21 29.63
C GLN A 124 12.24 -22.16 28.88
N LEU A 125 12.58 -21.03 29.52
CA LEU A 125 13.48 -20.04 28.94
C LEU A 125 14.82 -20.68 28.57
N MET A 126 15.45 -21.38 29.52
CA MET A 126 16.74 -22.03 29.32
C MET A 126 16.67 -23.02 28.15
N THR A 127 15.58 -23.76 28.01
CA THR A 127 15.38 -24.68 26.87
C THR A 127 15.26 -23.94 25.54
N LEU A 128 14.57 -22.79 25.52
CA LEU A 128 14.38 -21.95 24.34
C LEU A 128 15.70 -21.36 23.83
N LEU A 129 16.63 -20.98 24.72
CA LEU A 129 17.87 -20.29 24.35
C LEU A 129 18.70 -21.03 23.30
N GLY A 130 18.76 -22.38 23.39
CA GLY A 130 19.51 -23.19 22.44
C GLY A 130 19.06 -22.98 21.01
N ARG A 131 17.73 -22.97 20.76
CA ARG A 131 17.17 -22.71 19.44
C ARG A 131 17.20 -21.23 19.07
N ALA A 132 16.85 -20.35 20.01
CA ALA A 132 16.77 -18.92 19.73
C ALA A 132 18.10 -18.31 19.27
N PHE A 133 19.23 -18.84 19.76
CA PHE A 133 20.58 -18.42 19.39
C PHE A 133 21.32 -19.43 18.49
N SER A 134 20.62 -20.42 17.95
CA SER A 134 21.17 -21.46 17.06
C SER A 134 22.44 -22.13 17.63
N ILE A 135 22.42 -22.49 18.92
CA ILE A 135 23.54 -23.08 19.64
C ILE A 135 23.59 -24.60 19.39
N PRO A 136 24.68 -25.15 18.81
CA PRO A 136 24.79 -26.58 18.54
C PRO A 136 24.93 -27.39 19.83
N ASP A 137 24.26 -28.54 19.95
CA ASP A 137 24.29 -29.43 21.13
C ASP A 137 24.19 -28.65 22.46
N TYR A 138 23.14 -27.83 22.56
CA TYR A 138 22.93 -26.92 23.68
C TYR A 138 22.78 -27.64 25.02
N VAL A 139 23.56 -27.19 26.02
CA VAL A 139 23.47 -27.65 27.41
C VAL A 139 23.57 -26.49 28.39
N TRP A 140 22.97 -26.68 29.55
CA TRP A 140 23.16 -25.84 30.71
C TRP A 140 23.20 -26.68 31.98
N TYR A 141 23.98 -26.27 32.97
CA TYR A 141 24.06 -26.97 34.26
C TYR A 141 24.59 -26.06 35.36
N PRO A 142 24.11 -26.21 36.61
CA PRO A 142 24.76 -25.59 37.76
C PRO A 142 26.11 -26.26 38.03
N SER A 143 27.13 -25.43 38.23
CA SER A 143 28.41 -25.85 38.77
C SER A 143 28.32 -26.02 40.28
N ILE A 144 29.33 -26.65 40.86
CA ILE A 144 29.46 -26.86 42.30
C ILE A 144 29.46 -25.56 43.11
N ASP A 145 29.92 -24.46 42.51
CA ASP A 145 29.99 -23.13 43.11
C ASP A 145 28.68 -22.34 42.92
N GLY A 146 27.65 -22.96 42.33
CA GLY A 146 26.36 -22.34 42.07
C GLY A 146 26.29 -21.50 40.79
N ILE A 147 27.40 -21.37 40.05
CA ILE A 147 27.42 -20.69 38.73
C ILE A 147 26.80 -21.61 37.69
N ILE A 148 25.85 -21.12 36.89
CA ILE A 148 25.19 -21.87 35.82
C ILE A 148 25.96 -21.70 34.52
N TYR A 149 26.45 -22.80 33.96
CA TYR A 149 26.99 -22.80 32.60
C TYR A 149 25.86 -22.80 31.57
N VAL A 150 26.00 -22.05 30.48
CA VAL A 150 25.08 -22.03 29.33
C VAL A 150 25.87 -21.97 28.02
N GLY A 151 25.68 -22.94 27.13
CA GLY A 151 26.34 -22.97 25.83
C GLY A 151 26.27 -24.32 25.12
N SER A 152 27.07 -24.50 24.08
CA SER A 152 27.26 -25.79 23.43
C SER A 152 27.96 -26.77 24.39
N PHE A 153 27.66 -28.05 24.25
CA PHE A 153 28.40 -29.10 24.94
C PHE A 153 29.88 -29.11 24.53
N ALA A 154 30.20 -28.85 23.26
CA ALA A 154 31.59 -28.86 22.77
C ALA A 154 32.47 -27.83 23.51
N ASP A 155 31.87 -26.74 23.96
CA ASP A 155 32.54 -25.65 24.68
C ASP A 155 32.56 -25.87 26.20
N CYS A 156 31.83 -26.87 26.71
CA CYS A 156 31.74 -27.15 28.15
C CYS A 156 32.96 -27.95 28.64
N ARG A 157 33.20 -27.90 29.96
CA ARG A 157 34.34 -28.60 30.58
C ARG A 157 34.29 -30.13 30.41
N PHE A 158 33.10 -30.70 30.26
CA PHE A 158 32.91 -32.16 30.22
C PHE A 158 33.29 -32.77 28.86
N ALA A 159 33.16 -32.02 27.77
CA ALA A 159 33.56 -32.48 26.44
C ALA A 159 35.06 -32.82 26.35
N LYS A 160 35.88 -32.18 27.19
CA LYS A 160 37.34 -32.32 27.21
C LYS A 160 37.84 -33.39 28.19
N CYS A 161 36.96 -33.99 29.00
CA CYS A 161 37.33 -34.91 30.08
C CYS A 161 36.43 -36.16 30.13
N PRO A 162 36.51 -37.08 29.15
CA PRO A 162 35.79 -38.35 29.20
C PRO A 162 36.33 -39.25 30.33
N ALA A 163 35.45 -40.00 30.99
CA ALA A 163 35.80 -40.94 32.04
C ALA A 163 35.56 -42.40 31.61
N LYS A 164 36.40 -43.31 32.08
CA LYS A 164 36.20 -44.76 31.98
C LYS A 164 36.20 -45.36 33.38
N LEU A 165 35.18 -46.14 33.69
CA LEU A 165 35.08 -46.81 34.99
C LEU A 165 35.68 -48.23 34.90
N PRO A 166 36.54 -48.62 35.86
CA PRO A 166 36.91 -50.03 36.06
C PRO A 166 35.68 -50.90 36.32
N VAL A 167 35.77 -52.19 35.97
CA VAL A 167 34.66 -53.16 36.16
C VAL A 167 34.33 -53.35 37.65
N ASP A 168 35.34 -53.30 38.53
CA ASP A 168 35.23 -53.63 39.95
C ASP A 168 34.38 -52.68 40.80
N ILE A 169 34.04 -51.49 40.28
CA ILE A 169 33.26 -50.46 40.98
C ILE A 169 31.78 -50.41 40.54
N THR A 170 31.40 -51.23 39.56
CA THR A 170 30.02 -51.35 39.09
C THR A 170 29.28 -52.40 39.92
N LYS A 171 28.23 -51.98 40.62
CA LYS A 171 27.46 -52.84 41.55
C LYS A 171 26.25 -53.53 40.89
N GLY A 172 25.84 -53.08 39.69
CA GLY A 172 24.78 -53.70 38.90
C GLY A 172 24.12 -52.73 37.90
N ASP A 173 23.25 -53.24 37.04
CA ASP A 173 22.46 -52.43 36.10
C ASP A 173 21.17 -51.90 36.77
N HIS A 174 20.69 -50.74 36.31
CA HIS A 174 19.46 -50.11 36.80
C HIS A 174 18.56 -49.70 35.61
N GLY A 175 17.69 -50.61 35.18
CA GLY A 175 16.89 -50.41 33.96
C GLY A 175 17.74 -50.42 32.68
N ALA A 176 17.15 -50.05 31.54
CA ALA A 176 17.84 -50.14 30.25
C ALA A 176 19.04 -49.18 30.10
N ASN A 177 18.98 -48.01 30.75
CA ASN A 177 19.94 -46.91 30.55
C ASN A 177 20.67 -46.49 31.84
N GLY A 178 20.37 -47.14 32.97
CA GLY A 178 20.94 -46.82 34.27
C GLY A 178 21.97 -47.85 34.73
N MET A 179 22.95 -47.43 35.53
CA MET A 179 23.86 -48.32 36.25
C MET A 179 24.01 -47.87 37.70
N VAL A 180 24.28 -48.81 38.60
CA VAL A 180 24.63 -48.54 40.00
C VAL A 180 26.13 -48.72 40.17
N VAL A 181 26.79 -47.70 40.71
CA VAL A 181 28.22 -47.69 41.00
C VAL A 181 28.48 -47.31 42.45
N GLN A 182 29.68 -47.59 42.96
CA GLN A 182 30.13 -46.99 44.20
C GLN A 182 30.19 -45.45 44.07
N THR A 183 29.91 -44.72 45.14
CA THR A 183 29.87 -43.25 45.17
C THR A 183 31.17 -42.61 44.68
N LEU A 184 31.19 -42.04 43.48
CA LEU A 184 32.37 -41.39 42.90
C LEU A 184 32.25 -39.87 42.94
N PRO A 185 33.03 -39.19 43.79
CA PRO A 185 32.89 -37.75 43.98
C PRO A 185 33.10 -36.91 42.72
N ILE A 186 33.92 -37.39 41.79
CA ILE A 186 34.27 -36.67 40.55
C ILE A 186 33.17 -36.72 39.47
N LEU A 187 32.19 -37.63 39.58
CA LEU A 187 31.16 -37.79 38.57
C LEU A 187 30.11 -36.67 38.66
N ARG A 188 29.76 -36.12 37.50
CA ARG A 188 28.76 -35.06 37.33
C ARG A 188 27.88 -35.31 36.10
N PRO A 189 26.62 -34.82 36.09
CA PRO A 189 25.84 -34.82 34.86
C PRO A 189 26.58 -34.04 33.78
N GLY A 190 26.64 -34.60 32.56
CA GLY A 190 27.41 -34.10 31.43
C GLY A 190 28.70 -34.86 31.15
N VAL A 191 29.28 -35.59 32.10
CA VAL A 191 30.48 -36.42 31.85
C VAL A 191 30.17 -37.49 30.81
N ILE A 192 31.07 -37.66 29.83
CA ILE A 192 31.02 -38.79 28.90
C ILE A 192 31.63 -40.01 29.60
N LEU A 193 30.78 -40.97 29.93
CA LEU A 193 31.16 -42.19 30.62
C LEU A 193 30.99 -43.40 29.68
N ASN A 194 32.10 -44.10 29.41
CA ASN A 194 32.11 -45.26 28.50
C ASN A 194 31.45 -44.96 27.14
N GLY A 195 31.63 -43.74 26.62
CA GLY A 195 31.10 -43.30 25.33
C GLY A 195 29.69 -42.71 25.36
N LEU A 196 28.97 -42.76 26.48
CA LEU A 196 27.62 -42.20 26.63
C LEU A 196 27.60 -41.03 27.61
N ARG A 197 26.80 -40.01 27.34
CA ARG A 197 26.66 -38.83 28.21
C ARG A 197 25.80 -39.17 29.42
N ILE A 198 26.28 -38.85 30.61
CA ILE A 198 25.47 -38.89 31.83
C ILE A 198 24.46 -37.74 31.82
N THR A 199 23.16 -38.05 31.89
CA THR A 199 22.09 -37.04 31.98
C THR A 199 21.61 -36.84 33.42
N GLN A 200 21.74 -37.85 34.27
CA GLN A 200 21.34 -37.78 35.67
C GLN A 200 22.26 -38.62 36.55
N LEU A 201 22.53 -38.14 37.77
CA LEU A 201 23.24 -38.85 38.82
C LEU A 201 22.45 -38.78 40.11
N GLN A 202 22.23 -39.91 40.77
CA GLN A 202 21.51 -39.99 42.04
C GLN A 202 22.36 -40.68 43.10
N LEU A 203 22.76 -39.93 44.13
CA LEU A 203 23.43 -40.42 45.33
C LEU A 203 22.40 -41.06 46.26
N GLN A 204 22.61 -42.31 46.67
CA GLN A 204 21.83 -43.04 47.67
C GLN A 204 22.78 -43.75 48.64
N GLY A 205 23.06 -43.12 49.78
CA GLY A 205 24.09 -43.61 50.73
C GLY A 205 25.44 -43.84 50.05
N ASP A 206 25.96 -45.07 50.13
CA ASP A 206 27.28 -45.45 49.57
C ASP A 206 27.24 -45.82 48.07
N ASN A 207 26.09 -45.61 47.41
CA ASN A 207 25.87 -45.91 46.01
C ASN A 207 25.51 -44.66 45.20
N MET A 208 25.88 -44.66 43.93
CA MET A 208 25.39 -43.70 42.92
C MET A 208 24.69 -44.43 41.79
N ILE A 209 23.51 -43.96 41.41
CA ILE A 209 22.77 -44.41 40.24
C ILE A 209 23.03 -43.41 39.11
N ILE A 210 23.58 -43.89 37.99
CA ILE A 210 23.90 -43.09 36.81
C ILE A 210 22.86 -43.36 35.73
N THR A 211 22.23 -42.33 35.18
CA THR A 211 21.39 -42.42 33.97
C THR A 211 22.12 -41.80 32.79
N ARG A 212 22.14 -42.50 31.66
CA ARG A 212 22.83 -42.07 30.43
C ARG A 212 21.85 -41.87 29.27
N ASP A 213 22.23 -41.01 28.33
CA ASP A 213 21.53 -40.87 27.05
C ASP A 213 22.08 -41.91 26.05
N ASP A 214 21.25 -42.87 25.64
CA ASP A 214 21.60 -43.90 24.64
C ASP A 214 21.03 -43.60 23.24
N GLY A 215 20.46 -42.40 23.05
CA GLY A 215 19.86 -41.99 21.77
C GLY A 215 18.57 -42.73 21.41
N ARG A 216 18.05 -43.63 22.26
CA ARG A 216 16.76 -44.25 22.04
C ARG A 216 15.66 -43.31 22.49
N GLN A 217 14.72 -43.05 21.58
CA GLN A 217 13.51 -42.31 21.93
C GLN A 217 12.81 -42.96 23.12
N PRO A 218 12.43 -42.17 24.15
CA PRO A 218 11.67 -42.66 25.29
C PRO A 218 10.38 -43.37 24.83
N PRO A 219 9.91 -44.41 25.54
CA PRO A 219 8.67 -45.11 25.21
C PRO A 219 7.48 -44.15 25.05
N LEU A 220 7.43 -43.09 25.88
CA LEU A 220 6.42 -42.05 25.83
C LEU A 220 6.46 -41.27 24.51
N GLN A 221 7.66 -40.95 24.00
CA GLN A 221 7.81 -40.19 22.76
C GLN A 221 7.33 -41.01 21.56
N ARG A 222 7.65 -42.32 21.52
CA ARG A 222 7.14 -43.22 20.48
C ARG A 222 5.62 -43.38 20.53
N GLN A 223 5.04 -43.49 21.72
CA GLN A 223 3.59 -43.53 21.89
C GLN A 223 2.94 -42.22 21.43
N MET A 224 3.53 -41.08 21.75
CA MET A 224 3.04 -39.77 21.31
C MET A 224 3.13 -39.62 19.79
N GLU A 225 4.25 -39.95 19.16
CA GLU A 225 4.41 -39.88 17.70
C GLU A 225 3.49 -40.86 16.97
N SER A 226 3.12 -41.99 17.59
CA SER A 226 2.15 -42.93 17.05
C SER A 226 0.70 -42.44 17.14
N LEU A 227 0.32 -41.75 18.22
CA LEU A 227 -1.03 -41.22 18.41
C LEU A 227 -1.22 -39.86 17.73
N TYR A 228 -0.14 -39.09 17.61
CA TYR A 228 -0.09 -37.73 17.13
C TYR A 228 1.05 -37.59 16.09
N PRO A 229 0.87 -38.16 14.88
CA PRO A 229 1.88 -38.13 13.83
C PRO A 229 2.27 -36.69 13.39
N GLU A 230 1.39 -35.71 13.62
CA GLU A 230 1.65 -34.29 13.41
C GLU A 230 2.75 -33.73 14.31
N LEU A 231 3.00 -34.34 15.47
CA LEU A 231 4.12 -33.98 16.35
C LEU A 231 5.45 -34.42 15.73
N GLY A 232 5.50 -35.63 15.16
CA GLY A 232 6.69 -36.14 14.47
C GLY A 232 7.02 -35.32 13.23
N ASN A 233 6.02 -35.00 12.40
CA ASN A 233 6.21 -34.25 11.15
C ASN A 233 6.17 -32.72 11.35
N LYS A 234 5.97 -32.24 12.59
CA LYS A 234 5.81 -30.83 12.95
C LYS A 234 4.70 -30.09 12.17
N THR A 235 3.71 -30.80 11.62
CA THR A 235 2.61 -30.18 10.85
C THR A 235 1.61 -29.44 11.75
N HIS A 236 1.66 -29.66 13.05
CA HIS A 236 0.94 -28.86 14.06
C HIS A 236 1.48 -27.43 14.20
N LEU A 237 2.68 -27.14 13.66
CA LEU A 237 3.29 -25.82 13.71
C LEU A 237 3.25 -25.15 12.34
N PRO A 238 2.85 -23.87 12.26
CA PRO A 238 3.11 -23.06 11.08
C PRO A 238 4.62 -22.94 10.85
N ARG A 239 5.05 -23.01 9.59
CA ARG A 239 6.46 -22.93 9.19
C ARG A 239 6.65 -21.87 8.12
N MET A 240 7.82 -21.23 8.09
CA MET A 240 8.13 -20.30 7.01
C MET A 240 8.49 -21.04 5.73
N GLY A 241 8.02 -20.49 4.62
CA GLY A 241 8.37 -20.89 3.27
C GLY A 241 8.74 -19.68 2.42
N ARG A 242 9.28 -19.95 1.24
CA ARG A 242 9.60 -18.95 0.23
C ARG A 242 8.92 -19.31 -1.08
N ILE A 243 8.26 -18.34 -1.71
CA ILE A 243 7.68 -18.53 -3.04
C ILE A 243 8.80 -18.71 -4.07
N ILE A 244 8.71 -19.76 -4.88
CA ILE A 244 9.65 -20.01 -5.98
C ILE A 244 9.01 -19.82 -7.36
N ALA A 245 7.69 -20.00 -7.47
CA ALA A 245 6.93 -19.81 -8.71
C ALA A 245 5.43 -19.64 -8.41
N ALA A 246 4.72 -18.93 -9.28
CA ALA A 246 3.27 -19.05 -9.39
C ALA A 246 2.92 -20.31 -10.20
N THR A 247 1.86 -21.03 -9.84
CA THR A 247 1.53 -22.31 -10.48
C THR A 247 1.05 -22.11 -11.92
N GLU A 248 0.00 -21.32 -12.11
CA GLU A 248 -0.57 -21.00 -13.42
C GLU A 248 -1.42 -19.72 -13.38
N ASN A 249 -1.70 -19.16 -14.55
CA ASN A 249 -2.63 -18.04 -14.69
C ASN A 249 -4.09 -18.51 -14.57
N THR A 250 -4.95 -17.65 -14.05
CA THR A 250 -6.41 -17.85 -14.02
C THR A 250 -7.10 -17.12 -15.16
N THR A 251 -8.23 -17.65 -15.61
CA THR A 251 -9.16 -17.06 -16.58
C THR A 251 -10.57 -17.00 -16.00
N GLN A 252 -11.46 -16.19 -16.58
CA GLN A 252 -12.82 -16.05 -16.06
C GLN A 252 -13.55 -17.41 -16.04
N GLY A 253 -14.26 -17.70 -14.94
CA GLY A 253 -14.99 -18.96 -14.75
C GLY A 253 -14.15 -20.15 -14.29
N ASP A 254 -12.84 -19.96 -14.11
CA ASP A 254 -11.97 -21.02 -13.59
C ASP A 254 -12.34 -21.41 -12.15
N LEU A 255 -12.48 -22.73 -11.93
CA LEU A 255 -12.76 -23.28 -10.62
C LEU A 255 -11.47 -23.42 -9.80
N HIS A 256 -11.58 -23.12 -8.51
CA HIS A 256 -10.55 -23.37 -7.52
C HIS A 256 -11.00 -24.50 -6.60
N ASP A 257 -10.44 -25.70 -6.79
CA ASP A 257 -10.78 -26.89 -6.02
C ASP A 257 -9.51 -27.63 -5.53
N PRO A 258 -9.63 -28.62 -4.63
CA PRO A 258 -8.48 -29.37 -4.12
C PRO A 258 -7.69 -30.16 -5.17
N PHE A 259 -8.29 -30.49 -6.33
CA PHE A 259 -7.63 -31.20 -7.42
C PHE A 259 -6.81 -30.26 -8.30
N ARG A 260 -7.27 -29.01 -8.47
CA ARG A 260 -6.56 -27.96 -9.20
C ARG A 260 -6.74 -26.60 -8.52
N PRO A 261 -5.97 -26.31 -7.46
CA PRO A 261 -5.99 -24.99 -6.83
C PRO A 261 -5.28 -24.00 -7.76
N ARG A 262 -6.02 -23.40 -8.69
CA ARG A 262 -5.46 -22.53 -9.74
C ARG A 262 -4.79 -21.27 -9.19
N TYR A 263 -5.33 -20.73 -8.09
CA TYR A 263 -4.74 -19.61 -7.36
C TYR A 263 -3.80 -20.13 -6.26
N ALA A 264 -2.66 -20.64 -6.72
CA ALA A 264 -1.65 -21.27 -5.88
C ALA A 264 -0.23 -20.87 -6.29
N ALA A 265 0.72 -21.21 -5.43
CA ALA A 265 2.14 -21.02 -5.66
C ALA A 265 2.96 -22.23 -5.22
N SER A 266 4.12 -22.44 -5.85
CA SER A 266 5.11 -23.39 -5.37
C SER A 266 5.95 -22.77 -4.26
N VAL A 267 6.12 -23.52 -3.17
CA VAL A 267 6.73 -23.05 -1.92
C VAL A 267 7.91 -23.94 -1.52
N GLN A 268 9.08 -23.32 -1.32
CA GLN A 268 10.22 -23.96 -0.67
C GLN A 268 10.10 -23.78 0.84
N LEU A 269 10.01 -24.87 1.60
CA LEU A 269 10.00 -24.79 3.06
C LEU A 269 11.36 -24.36 3.60
N LEU A 270 11.36 -23.54 4.65
CA LEU A 270 12.55 -23.06 5.32
C LEU A 270 12.73 -23.77 6.68
N ASP A 271 13.99 -23.85 7.13
CA ASP A 271 14.34 -24.25 8.48
C ASP A 271 14.21 -23.07 9.47
N GLU A 272 14.54 -23.32 10.74
CA GLU A 272 14.44 -22.32 11.81
C GLU A 272 15.39 -21.13 11.59
N ASP A 273 16.47 -21.31 10.81
CA ASP A 273 17.45 -20.28 10.47
C ASP A 273 17.12 -19.53 9.16
N GLY A 274 16.02 -19.90 8.48
CA GLY A 274 15.58 -19.29 7.23
C GLY A 274 16.30 -19.82 5.97
N ASN A 275 17.08 -20.88 6.09
CA ASN A 275 17.68 -21.59 4.96
C ASN A 275 16.69 -22.62 4.40
N PRO A 276 16.89 -23.13 3.16
CA PRO A 276 16.07 -24.22 2.64
C PRO A 276 16.10 -25.42 3.60
N ALA A 277 14.91 -25.86 4.03
CA ALA A 277 14.79 -27.00 4.92
C ALA A 277 15.35 -28.26 4.23
N LYS A 278 16.33 -28.90 4.87
CA LYS A 278 16.90 -30.16 4.38
C LYS A 278 15.84 -31.24 4.29
N ASP A 279 16.02 -32.16 3.33
CA ASP A 279 15.18 -33.34 3.13
C ASP A 279 13.68 -33.04 2.95
N THR A 280 13.34 -31.82 2.52
CA THR A 280 11.96 -31.41 2.27
C THR A 280 11.78 -31.08 0.79
N PRO A 281 10.79 -31.68 0.10
CA PRO A 281 10.50 -31.33 -1.29
C PRO A 281 9.93 -29.91 -1.39
N VAL A 282 9.92 -29.38 -2.62
CA VAL A 282 9.09 -28.22 -2.96
C VAL A 282 7.63 -28.63 -2.82
N TYR A 283 6.83 -27.76 -2.20
CA TYR A 283 5.39 -27.93 -2.14
C TYR A 283 4.79 -27.23 -3.34
N ASP A 284 4.31 -28.01 -4.31
CA ASP A 284 3.66 -27.47 -5.49
C ASP A 284 2.19 -27.18 -5.24
N ALA A 285 1.68 -26.16 -5.95
CA ALA A 285 0.27 -25.79 -5.93
C ALA A 285 -0.33 -25.57 -4.53
N VAL A 286 0.43 -24.91 -3.64
CA VAL A 286 -0.08 -24.50 -2.33
C VAL A 286 -1.02 -23.31 -2.51
N PRO A 287 -2.29 -23.40 -2.05
CA PRO A 287 -3.25 -22.31 -2.18
C PRO A 287 -2.78 -21.01 -1.54
N VAL A 288 -2.92 -19.91 -2.27
CA VAL A 288 -2.59 -18.55 -1.80
C VAL A 288 -3.83 -17.96 -1.12
N PRO A 289 -3.69 -17.27 0.03
CA PRO A 289 -4.82 -16.71 0.75
C PRO A 289 -5.45 -15.56 -0.05
N VAL A 290 -6.78 -15.51 -0.01
CA VAL A 290 -7.57 -14.41 -0.58
C VAL A 290 -8.23 -13.67 0.59
N PRO A 291 -7.80 -12.43 0.92
CA PRO A 291 -8.30 -11.72 2.10
C PRO A 291 -9.82 -11.50 2.12
N MET A 292 -10.43 -11.32 0.94
CA MET A 292 -11.87 -11.20 0.75
C MET A 292 -12.25 -12.20 -0.34
N ALA A 293 -12.79 -13.36 0.00
CA ALA A 293 -13.10 -14.41 -0.99
C ALA A 293 -14.60 -14.48 -1.29
N GLY A 294 -14.96 -14.58 -2.56
CA GLY A 294 -16.31 -14.88 -3.03
C GLY A 294 -16.33 -15.34 -4.49
N PRO A 295 -17.47 -15.79 -5.02
CA PRO A 295 -17.59 -16.13 -6.44
C PRO A 295 -17.22 -14.93 -7.30
N GLU A 296 -16.20 -15.08 -8.16
CA GLU A 296 -15.65 -14.03 -9.02
C GLU A 296 -15.35 -12.69 -8.30
N SER A 297 -15.07 -12.72 -7.00
CA SER A 297 -14.90 -11.53 -6.17
C SER A 297 -13.78 -11.68 -5.15
N GLY A 298 -13.03 -10.60 -4.95
CA GLY A 298 -11.96 -10.54 -3.96
C GLY A 298 -10.77 -9.66 -4.32
N MET A 299 -9.76 -9.69 -3.45
CA MET A 299 -8.47 -9.04 -3.67
C MET A 299 -7.42 -10.12 -4.00
N PHE A 300 -7.07 -10.22 -5.29
CA PHE A 300 -6.14 -11.22 -5.80
C PHE A 300 -4.81 -10.56 -6.17
N GLN A 301 -3.72 -11.12 -5.64
CA GLN A 301 -2.36 -10.73 -5.96
C GLN A 301 -1.44 -11.93 -5.76
N TYR A 302 -0.88 -12.44 -6.87
CA TYR A 302 0.16 -13.45 -6.78
C TYR A 302 1.38 -12.87 -6.04
N PRO A 303 1.84 -13.50 -4.94
CA PRO A 303 3.05 -13.05 -4.28
C PRO A 303 4.24 -13.26 -5.23
N PRO A 304 5.11 -12.25 -5.41
CA PRO A 304 6.30 -12.40 -6.26
C PRO A 304 7.24 -13.51 -5.79
N VAL A 305 8.03 -14.06 -6.71
CA VAL A 305 9.11 -15.00 -6.38
C VAL A 305 10.05 -14.39 -5.35
N GLY A 306 10.43 -15.18 -4.34
CA GLY A 306 11.23 -14.74 -3.20
C GLY A 306 10.42 -14.25 -2.00
N THR A 307 9.11 -14.01 -2.13
CA THR A 307 8.26 -13.59 -1.00
C THR A 307 8.25 -14.66 0.09
N LEU A 308 8.43 -14.24 1.34
CA LEU A 308 8.32 -15.12 2.50
C LEU A 308 6.85 -15.33 2.86
N VAL A 309 6.48 -16.58 3.15
CA VAL A 309 5.09 -16.98 3.46
C VAL A 309 5.03 -17.88 4.68
N THR A 310 3.95 -17.79 5.45
CA THR A 310 3.64 -18.81 6.47
C THR A 310 2.87 -19.94 5.83
N LEU A 311 3.41 -21.15 5.93
CA LEU A 311 2.76 -22.40 5.56
C LEU A 311 2.15 -23.04 6.80
N ALA A 312 0.88 -23.43 6.72
CA ALA A 312 0.20 -24.26 7.69
C ALA A 312 -0.37 -25.52 7.02
N HIS A 313 -0.77 -26.49 7.84
CA HIS A 313 -1.40 -27.73 7.38
C HIS A 313 -2.79 -27.82 8.00
N VAL A 314 -3.83 -27.85 7.15
CA VAL A 314 -5.22 -27.94 7.62
C VAL A 314 -5.41 -29.25 8.38
N ASP A 315 -5.97 -29.18 9.59
CA ASP A 315 -6.12 -30.33 10.51
C ASP A 315 -4.81 -31.05 10.85
N GLY A 316 -3.65 -30.40 10.71
CA GLY A 316 -2.33 -31.02 10.91
C GLY A 316 -1.95 -32.04 9.84
N ARG A 317 -2.70 -32.12 8.74
CA ARG A 317 -2.49 -33.09 7.67
C ARG A 317 -1.38 -32.68 6.68
N PRO A 318 -0.34 -33.50 6.49
CA PRO A 318 0.75 -33.20 5.54
C PRO A 318 0.28 -32.98 4.09
N ASP A 319 -0.83 -33.59 3.67
CA ASP A 319 -1.37 -33.49 2.31
C ASP A 319 -2.22 -32.23 2.06
N LYS A 320 -2.43 -31.38 3.08
CA LYS A 320 -3.23 -30.15 2.98
C LYS A 320 -2.44 -28.89 3.36
N PRO A 321 -1.34 -28.58 2.65
CA PRO A 321 -0.60 -27.35 2.85
C PRO A 321 -1.44 -26.14 2.41
N VAL A 322 -1.36 -25.04 3.16
CA VAL A 322 -2.00 -23.77 2.81
C VAL A 322 -1.13 -22.59 3.24
N ILE A 323 -1.06 -21.54 2.41
CA ILE A 323 -0.42 -20.29 2.82
C ILE A 323 -1.42 -19.49 3.66
N THR A 324 -1.01 -19.07 4.85
CA THR A 324 -1.87 -18.29 5.78
C THR A 324 -1.46 -16.83 5.88
N GLY A 325 -0.26 -16.47 5.43
CA GLY A 325 0.22 -15.10 5.45
C GLY A 325 1.41 -14.88 4.54
N THR A 326 1.52 -13.65 4.01
CA THR A 326 2.65 -13.14 3.24
C THR A 326 3.42 -12.13 4.09
N HIS A 327 4.74 -12.18 4.05
CA HIS A 327 5.61 -11.36 4.89
C HIS A 327 6.48 -10.45 4.04
N ALA A 328 6.66 -9.21 4.48
CA ALA A 328 7.50 -8.24 3.82
C ALA A 328 9.01 -8.42 4.09
N GLY A 329 9.40 -9.44 4.89
CA GLY A 329 10.79 -9.73 5.21
C GLY A 329 11.62 -9.97 3.94
N GLY A 330 12.73 -9.24 3.80
CA GLY A 330 13.61 -9.30 2.63
C GLY A 330 13.16 -8.45 1.43
N GLN A 331 12.04 -7.72 1.52
CA GLN A 331 11.54 -6.84 0.47
C GLN A 331 11.79 -5.36 0.81
N SER A 332 11.91 -4.52 -0.23
CA SER A 332 11.91 -3.06 -0.06
C SER A 332 10.48 -2.56 0.18
N LEU A 333 10.29 -1.73 1.21
CA LEU A 333 8.98 -1.22 1.59
C LEU A 333 8.65 0.10 0.86
N PRO A 334 7.39 0.33 0.47
CA PRO A 334 6.96 1.65 0.05
C PRO A 334 6.98 2.64 1.23
N ALA A 335 7.08 3.93 0.93
CA ALA A 335 6.88 4.96 1.95
C ALA A 335 5.43 4.90 2.44
N ILE A 336 5.21 4.66 3.73
CA ILE A 336 3.87 4.62 4.33
C ILE A 336 3.96 5.07 5.79
N LYS A 337 3.01 5.91 6.23
CA LYS A 337 2.91 6.36 7.62
C LYS A 337 1.81 5.60 8.37
N PRO A 338 1.90 5.48 9.70
CA PRO A 338 0.78 4.97 10.51
C PRO A 338 -0.51 5.76 10.23
N GLY A 339 -1.60 5.05 9.95
CA GLY A 339 -2.90 5.63 9.61
C GLY A 339 -3.18 5.82 8.12
N GLU A 340 -2.17 5.66 7.24
CA GLU A 340 -2.38 5.64 5.79
C GLU A 340 -2.84 4.27 5.30
N GLN A 341 -3.54 4.24 4.17
CA GLN A 341 -3.79 3.01 3.41
C GLN A 341 -3.14 3.14 2.04
N LEU A 342 -2.43 2.10 1.60
CA LEU A 342 -1.66 2.12 0.37
C LEU A 342 -1.76 0.78 -0.35
N GLN A 343 -2.32 0.80 -1.56
CA GLN A 343 -2.23 -0.29 -2.52
C GLN A 343 -1.30 0.16 -3.65
N GLN A 344 -0.16 -0.50 -3.81
CA GLN A 344 0.92 -0.04 -4.69
C GLN A 344 1.53 -1.19 -5.47
N GLN A 345 1.75 -0.97 -6.78
CA GLN A 345 2.56 -1.86 -7.62
C GLN A 345 4.02 -1.37 -7.71
N ARG A 346 4.22 -0.06 -7.90
CA ARG A 346 5.51 0.66 -7.88
C ARG A 346 5.28 2.12 -7.48
N ALA A 347 6.34 2.90 -7.24
CA ALA A 347 6.22 4.25 -6.66
C ALA A 347 5.29 5.19 -7.45
N GLU A 348 5.20 5.00 -8.76
CA GLU A 348 4.42 5.81 -9.71
C GLU A 348 3.01 5.23 -9.98
N VAL A 349 2.70 4.05 -9.42
CA VAL A 349 1.44 3.32 -9.66
C VAL A 349 0.83 2.86 -8.34
N PHE A 350 -0.12 3.65 -7.82
CA PHE A 350 -0.74 3.41 -6.53
C PHE A 350 -2.15 4.00 -6.37
N GLN A 351 -2.82 3.51 -5.34
CA GLN A 351 -3.96 4.15 -4.69
C GLN A 351 -3.62 4.36 -3.22
N ARG A 352 -3.72 5.60 -2.75
CA ARG A 352 -3.38 5.98 -1.38
C ARG A 352 -4.53 6.75 -0.74
N VAL A 353 -4.81 6.42 0.52
CA VAL A 353 -5.60 7.22 1.44
C VAL A 353 -4.65 7.80 2.47
N HIS A 354 -4.56 9.13 2.53
CA HIS A 354 -3.73 9.85 3.48
C HIS A 354 -4.44 9.96 4.84
N THR A 355 -3.69 10.35 5.87
CA THR A 355 -4.23 10.50 7.24
C THR A 355 -5.31 11.57 7.38
N ASP A 356 -5.35 12.55 6.47
CA ASP A 356 -6.38 13.59 6.41
C ASP A 356 -7.65 13.15 5.66
N GLY A 357 -7.68 11.90 5.18
CA GLY A 357 -8.79 11.34 4.40
C GLY A 357 -8.73 11.66 2.92
N SER A 358 -7.69 12.36 2.43
CA SER A 358 -7.52 12.62 1.00
C SER A 358 -7.19 11.32 0.25
N TRP A 359 -7.78 11.16 -0.93
CA TRP A 359 -7.54 10.04 -1.83
C TRP A 359 -6.70 10.48 -3.01
N GLN A 360 -5.66 9.70 -3.31
CA GLN A 360 -4.80 9.91 -4.48
C GLN A 360 -4.69 8.61 -5.27
N ARG A 361 -4.89 8.72 -6.58
CA ARG A 361 -4.71 7.63 -7.55
C ARG A 361 -3.75 8.10 -8.63
N GLU A 362 -2.69 7.34 -8.84
CA GLU A 362 -1.64 7.67 -9.81
C GLU A 362 -1.31 6.46 -10.68
N THR A 363 -1.04 6.72 -11.97
CA THR A 363 -0.53 5.73 -12.91
C THR A 363 0.16 6.43 -14.08
N ASP A 364 1.22 5.82 -14.57
CA ASP A 364 1.94 6.18 -15.80
C ASP A 364 1.35 5.50 -17.06
N GLN A 365 0.26 4.73 -16.89
CA GLN A 365 -0.45 4.01 -17.94
C GLN A 365 -1.91 4.48 -18.05
N ALA A 366 -2.75 3.70 -18.74
CA ALA A 366 -4.15 4.05 -18.98
C ALA A 366 -5.04 3.84 -17.75
N ILE A 367 -5.97 4.78 -17.54
CA ILE A 367 -7.15 4.60 -16.68
C ILE A 367 -8.37 4.38 -17.59
N ARG A 368 -9.10 3.27 -17.39
CA ARG A 368 -10.36 2.98 -18.08
C ARG A 368 -11.48 2.88 -17.04
N GLU A 369 -12.54 3.66 -17.24
CA GLU A 369 -13.71 3.68 -16.37
C GLU A 369 -14.95 3.46 -17.23
N LYS A 370 -15.79 2.50 -16.83
CA LYS A 370 -17.08 2.21 -17.46
C LYS A 370 -18.11 2.08 -16.36
N SER A 371 -19.14 2.91 -16.40
CA SER A 371 -20.25 2.88 -15.45
C SER A 371 -21.56 3.13 -16.18
N THR A 372 -22.68 2.70 -15.57
CA THR A 372 -24.02 3.05 -16.02
C THR A 372 -24.32 4.50 -15.69
N ASP A 373 -24.06 4.89 -14.44
CA ASP A 373 -24.25 6.24 -13.92
C ASP A 373 -22.93 6.79 -13.37
N ARG A 374 -22.72 8.10 -13.46
CA ARG A 374 -21.57 8.81 -12.87
C ARG A 374 -22.00 10.20 -12.42
N THR A 375 -21.91 10.46 -11.13
CA THR A 375 -22.12 11.79 -10.53
C THR A 375 -20.80 12.28 -9.95
N ILE A 376 -20.45 13.54 -10.19
CA ILE A 376 -19.29 14.21 -9.62
C ILE A 376 -19.80 15.48 -8.94
N GLU A 377 -19.63 15.57 -7.63
CA GLU A 377 -19.97 16.76 -6.83
C GLU A 377 -18.70 17.25 -6.14
N ASN A 378 -18.32 18.50 -6.40
CA ASN A 378 -17.14 19.13 -5.83
C ASN A 378 -17.33 20.65 -5.73
N THR A 379 -16.48 21.30 -4.94
CA THR A 379 -16.41 22.78 -4.88
C THR A 379 -15.52 23.34 -5.99
N THR A 380 -14.51 22.58 -6.41
CA THR A 380 -13.56 23.00 -7.44
C THR A 380 -13.09 21.78 -8.23
N GLU A 381 -13.13 21.88 -9.56
CA GLU A 381 -12.59 20.88 -10.49
C GLU A 381 -11.56 21.55 -11.41
N THR A 382 -10.42 20.92 -11.62
CA THR A 382 -9.41 21.36 -12.59
C THR A 382 -9.03 20.18 -13.47
N ARG A 383 -8.98 20.42 -14.78
CA ARG A 383 -8.64 19.39 -15.77
C ARG A 383 -7.63 19.95 -16.75
N THR A 384 -6.46 19.32 -16.82
CA THR A 384 -5.45 19.60 -17.83
C THR A 384 -5.38 18.40 -18.76
N SER A 385 -5.52 18.62 -20.06
CA SER A 385 -5.50 17.55 -21.07
C SER A 385 -4.91 18.10 -22.36
N THR A 386 -4.04 17.32 -23.00
CA THR A 386 -3.52 17.66 -24.34
C THR A 386 -4.59 17.49 -25.41
N THR A 387 -5.44 16.46 -25.28
CA THR A 387 -6.55 16.19 -26.19
C THR A 387 -7.75 15.70 -25.38
N ARG A 388 -8.93 16.25 -25.67
CA ARG A 388 -10.20 15.85 -25.04
C ARG A 388 -11.24 15.63 -26.11
N ASN A 389 -11.65 14.38 -26.30
CA ASN A 389 -12.76 14.01 -27.18
C ASN A 389 -13.97 13.65 -26.32
N VAL A 390 -15.12 14.25 -26.63
CA VAL A 390 -16.39 13.98 -25.94
C VAL A 390 -17.43 13.65 -27.00
N THR A 391 -18.09 12.50 -26.86
CA THR A 391 -19.21 12.10 -27.70
C THR A 391 -20.43 11.86 -26.82
N VAL A 392 -21.45 12.68 -27.01
CA VAL A 392 -22.74 12.55 -26.30
C VAL A 392 -23.77 12.10 -27.34
N LYS A 393 -24.38 10.94 -27.13
CA LYS A 393 -25.34 10.36 -28.08
C LYS A 393 -26.75 10.94 -27.96
N ALA A 394 -27.03 11.60 -26.85
CA ALA A 394 -28.30 12.23 -26.55
C ALA A 394 -28.04 13.69 -26.14
N ASN A 395 -28.59 14.13 -25.01
CA ASN A 395 -28.52 15.53 -24.59
C ASN A 395 -27.23 15.84 -23.83
N SER A 396 -26.67 17.03 -24.09
CA SER A 396 -25.61 17.64 -23.29
C SER A 396 -26.08 19.02 -22.83
N THR A 397 -26.24 19.20 -21.52
CA THR A 397 -26.68 20.47 -20.92
C THR A 397 -25.57 21.02 -20.04
N GLU A 398 -25.19 22.28 -20.26
CA GLU A 398 -24.26 23.01 -19.41
C GLU A 398 -24.96 24.27 -18.88
N THR A 399 -25.06 24.40 -17.56
CA THR A 399 -25.63 25.59 -16.90
C THR A 399 -24.53 26.24 -16.08
N VAL A 400 -24.13 27.45 -16.50
CA VAL A 400 -23.14 28.26 -15.79
C VAL A 400 -23.83 29.49 -15.23
N CYS A 401 -24.03 29.55 -13.91
CA CYS A 401 -24.61 30.72 -13.25
C CYS A 401 -23.65 31.93 -13.24
N GLY A 402 -22.34 31.66 -13.29
CA GLY A 402 -21.29 32.66 -13.39
C GLY A 402 -20.94 33.00 -14.84
N THR A 403 -19.66 33.31 -15.07
CA THR A 403 -19.14 33.58 -16.42
C THR A 403 -18.59 32.31 -17.05
N HIS A 404 -19.02 31.98 -18.27
CA HIS A 404 -18.39 30.97 -19.11
C HIS A 404 -17.46 31.67 -20.12
N THR A 405 -16.17 31.32 -20.13
CA THR A 405 -15.18 31.88 -21.07
C THR A 405 -14.61 30.76 -21.93
N LEU A 406 -14.69 30.90 -23.25
CA LEU A 406 -14.11 29.98 -24.22
C LEU A 406 -13.04 30.71 -25.03
N MET A 407 -11.79 30.29 -24.90
CA MET A 407 -10.68 30.73 -25.73
C MET A 407 -10.20 29.53 -26.54
N SER A 408 -10.33 29.61 -27.86
CA SER A 408 -9.94 28.54 -28.79
C SER A 408 -9.32 29.14 -30.05
N GLY A 409 -8.38 28.41 -30.67
CA GLY A 409 -7.86 28.78 -31.98
C GLY A 409 -8.90 28.66 -33.10
N HIS A 410 -9.92 27.81 -32.93
CA HIS A 410 -11.02 27.64 -33.87
C HIS A 410 -12.28 27.14 -33.16
N ILE A 411 -13.45 27.66 -33.54
CA ILE A 411 -14.75 27.26 -33.00
C ILE A 411 -15.68 27.01 -34.19
N GLN A 412 -16.37 25.86 -34.17
CA GLN A 412 -17.37 25.51 -35.19
C GLN A 412 -18.64 25.05 -34.51
N HIS A 413 -19.76 25.71 -34.83
CA HIS A 413 -21.09 25.30 -34.41
C HIS A 413 -21.86 24.83 -35.64
N ILE A 414 -22.39 23.61 -35.57
CA ILE A 414 -23.21 23.01 -36.63
C ILE A 414 -24.45 22.46 -35.93
N ALA A 415 -25.63 22.81 -36.44
CA ALA A 415 -26.90 22.28 -35.97
C ALA A 415 -27.69 21.73 -37.17
N ASP A 416 -28.22 20.52 -37.04
CA ASP A 416 -29.22 19.95 -37.96
C ASP A 416 -30.62 20.32 -37.45
N GLY A 417 -30.94 21.62 -37.52
CA GLY A 417 -32.13 22.22 -36.94
C GLY A 417 -31.89 23.66 -36.50
N ASP A 418 -32.58 24.08 -35.43
CA ASP A 418 -32.50 25.45 -34.93
C ASP A 418 -31.16 25.73 -34.22
N TYR A 419 -30.59 26.91 -34.52
CA TYR A 419 -29.45 27.46 -33.80
C TYR A 419 -29.81 28.83 -33.24
N ALA A 420 -29.71 28.99 -31.92
CA ALA A 420 -30.10 30.22 -31.24
C ALA A 420 -28.95 30.78 -30.39
N MET A 421 -28.70 32.09 -30.54
CA MET A 421 -27.83 32.87 -29.66
C MET A 421 -28.63 34.07 -29.16
N ALA A 422 -28.60 34.33 -27.85
CA ALA A 422 -29.33 35.43 -27.25
C ALA A 422 -28.50 36.09 -26.15
N ALA A 423 -28.58 37.43 -26.08
CA ALA A 423 -28.05 38.22 -24.98
C ALA A 423 -29.08 39.27 -24.58
N SER A 424 -29.33 39.45 -23.28
CA SER A 424 -30.28 40.44 -22.78
C SER A 424 -29.74 41.87 -22.80
N LYS A 425 -28.42 42.02 -22.96
CA LYS A 425 -27.72 43.30 -23.05
C LYS A 425 -27.07 43.44 -24.43
N THR A 426 -25.76 43.20 -24.50
CA THR A 426 -24.96 43.43 -25.71
C THR A 426 -24.53 42.11 -26.30
N MET A 427 -24.69 41.97 -27.62
CA MET A 427 -24.07 40.94 -28.45
C MET A 427 -23.09 41.63 -29.40
N THR A 428 -21.81 41.27 -29.33
CA THR A 428 -20.77 41.86 -30.19
C THR A 428 -20.13 40.77 -31.02
N GLN A 429 -20.05 41.01 -32.33
CA GLN A 429 -19.35 40.15 -33.28
C GLN A 429 -18.28 40.97 -33.97
N HIS A 430 -17.04 40.47 -33.98
CA HIS A 430 -15.91 41.12 -34.62
C HIS A 430 -15.12 40.05 -35.37
N ALA A 431 -14.88 40.30 -36.65
CA ALA A 431 -14.11 39.44 -37.55
C ALA A 431 -13.61 40.27 -38.74
N ASP A 432 -12.58 39.79 -39.41
CA ASP A 432 -12.09 40.40 -40.66
C ASP A 432 -13.11 40.27 -41.81
N SER A 433 -13.86 39.17 -41.82
CA SER A 433 -14.93 38.91 -42.78
C SER A 433 -16.08 38.14 -42.13
N VAL A 434 -17.31 38.47 -42.51
CA VAL A 434 -18.52 37.73 -42.13
C VAL A 434 -19.30 37.44 -43.41
N GLU A 435 -19.66 36.18 -43.60
CA GLU A 435 -20.54 35.73 -44.68
C GLU A 435 -21.83 35.17 -44.05
N LEU A 436 -22.96 35.57 -44.61
CA LEU A 436 -24.28 35.15 -44.17
C LEU A 436 -25.09 34.77 -45.40
N ASP A 437 -25.35 33.49 -45.56
CA ASP A 437 -26.21 32.95 -46.59
C ASP A 437 -27.52 32.45 -45.96
N VAL A 438 -28.65 33.00 -46.43
CA VAL A 438 -29.98 32.71 -45.91
C VAL A 438 -30.90 32.40 -47.07
N THR A 439 -31.29 31.13 -47.20
CA THR A 439 -32.04 30.64 -48.37
C THR A 439 -33.49 31.14 -48.45
N HIS A 440 -34.12 31.39 -47.29
CA HIS A 440 -35.56 31.67 -47.23
C HIS A 440 -35.88 33.09 -46.78
N GLN A 441 -35.59 33.43 -45.52
CA GLN A 441 -35.96 34.72 -44.96
C GLN A 441 -34.93 35.22 -43.96
N TRP A 442 -34.44 36.45 -44.20
CA TRP A 442 -33.74 37.25 -43.22
C TRP A 442 -34.68 38.33 -42.67
N LYS A 443 -34.83 38.38 -41.34
CA LYS A 443 -35.68 39.38 -40.67
C LYS A 443 -34.92 40.03 -39.53
N THR A 444 -34.98 41.35 -39.47
CA THR A 444 -34.45 42.15 -38.36
C THR A 444 -35.56 42.98 -37.76
N THR A 445 -35.72 42.92 -36.44
CA THR A 445 -36.64 43.77 -35.68
C THR A 445 -35.80 44.55 -34.68
N THR A 446 -35.78 45.87 -34.79
CA THR A 446 -35.01 46.75 -33.90
C THR A 446 -35.67 48.12 -33.83
N GLU A 447 -35.44 48.85 -32.75
CA GLU A 447 -35.81 50.26 -32.62
C GLU A 447 -34.93 51.14 -33.53
N SER A 448 -33.66 50.79 -33.71
CA SER A 448 -32.71 51.53 -34.54
C SER A 448 -31.67 50.62 -35.17
N THR A 449 -31.25 50.95 -36.40
CA THR A 449 -30.15 50.28 -37.10
C THR A 449 -29.23 51.33 -37.71
N THR A 450 -27.93 51.04 -37.78
CA THR A 450 -26.94 51.88 -38.45
C THR A 450 -25.94 50.99 -39.18
N HIS A 451 -25.82 51.20 -40.49
CA HIS A 451 -24.83 50.53 -41.32
C HIS A 451 -23.72 51.53 -41.65
N THR A 452 -22.55 51.34 -41.03
CA THR A 452 -21.36 52.12 -41.36
C THR A 452 -20.52 51.33 -42.35
N VAL A 453 -20.44 51.80 -43.59
CA VAL A 453 -19.69 51.15 -44.66
C VAL A 453 -18.60 52.11 -45.15
N ALA A 454 -17.33 51.75 -44.92
CA ALA A 454 -16.20 52.64 -45.21
C ALA A 454 -15.90 52.81 -46.71
N LYS A 455 -16.35 51.86 -47.54
CA LYS A 455 -16.13 51.85 -48.99
C LYS A 455 -17.46 51.74 -49.73
N THR A 456 -17.78 50.54 -50.21
CA THR A 456 -18.91 50.30 -51.10
C THR A 456 -19.98 49.49 -50.39
N LEU A 457 -21.22 50.00 -50.44
CA LEU A 457 -22.42 49.23 -50.16
C LEU A 457 -23.08 48.88 -51.49
N GLU A 458 -23.28 47.60 -51.78
CA GLU A 458 -23.94 47.10 -52.99
C GLU A 458 -25.20 46.31 -52.62
N GLU A 459 -26.35 46.69 -53.16
CA GLU A 459 -27.63 46.00 -52.95
C GLU A 459 -28.10 45.39 -54.29
N LYS A 460 -28.06 44.05 -54.41
CA LYS A 460 -28.55 43.32 -55.60
C LYS A 460 -29.89 42.68 -55.29
N ILE A 461 -30.96 43.24 -55.85
CA ILE A 461 -32.32 42.76 -55.63
C ILE A 461 -32.86 42.17 -56.94
N GLY A 462 -33.15 40.86 -56.95
CA GLY A 462 -33.56 40.15 -58.16
C GLY A 462 -34.99 40.44 -58.63
N GLN A 463 -35.84 40.94 -57.73
CA GLN A 463 -37.24 41.29 -58.02
C GLN A 463 -37.52 42.71 -57.53
N ILE A 464 -38.25 42.87 -56.43
CA ILE A 464 -38.73 44.17 -55.96
C ILE A 464 -37.87 44.65 -54.79
N ARG A 465 -37.35 45.88 -54.91
CA ARG A 465 -36.89 46.65 -53.76
C ARG A 465 -38.03 47.51 -53.24
N SER A 466 -38.49 47.26 -52.01
CA SER A 466 -39.48 48.11 -51.31
C SER A 466 -38.81 48.86 -50.17
N SER A 467 -38.82 50.19 -50.23
CA SER A 467 -38.33 51.07 -49.16
C SER A 467 -39.48 51.97 -48.74
N VAL A 468 -39.98 51.78 -47.52
CA VAL A 468 -41.17 52.46 -47.00
C VAL A 468 -40.80 53.18 -45.69
N ALA A 469 -40.93 54.51 -45.69
CA ALA A 469 -40.72 55.34 -44.51
C ALA A 469 -42.05 55.93 -44.03
N GLY A 470 -42.32 55.90 -42.72
CA GLY A 470 -43.57 56.43 -42.15
C GLY A 470 -43.64 57.96 -42.08
N GLN A 471 -42.51 58.65 -42.21
CA GLN A 471 -42.43 60.12 -42.19
C GLN A 471 -41.63 60.68 -43.37
N LEU A 472 -40.36 60.28 -43.52
CA LEU A 472 -39.46 60.80 -44.54
C LEU A 472 -38.53 59.71 -45.05
N GLN A 473 -38.48 59.54 -46.38
CA GLN A 473 -37.39 58.85 -47.05
C GLN A 473 -36.35 59.90 -47.46
N GLN A 474 -35.17 59.88 -46.83
CA GLN A 474 -34.08 60.82 -47.13
C GLN A 474 -32.93 60.11 -47.82
N ILE A 475 -32.54 60.60 -49.01
CA ILE A 475 -31.34 60.18 -49.75
C ILE A 475 -30.45 61.41 -49.88
N THR A 476 -29.24 61.35 -49.33
CA THR A 476 -28.30 62.47 -49.35
C THR A 476 -26.96 62.00 -49.90
N ALA A 477 -26.57 62.55 -51.04
CA ALA A 477 -25.30 62.28 -51.71
C ALA A 477 -24.85 63.52 -52.50
N PRO A 478 -23.55 63.69 -52.78
CA PRO A 478 -23.08 64.76 -53.66
C PRO A 478 -23.72 64.73 -55.05
N GLN A 479 -23.95 63.53 -55.61
CA GLN A 479 -24.71 63.33 -56.85
C GLN A 479 -25.63 62.12 -56.70
N VAL A 480 -26.82 62.19 -57.29
CA VAL A 480 -27.84 61.14 -57.28
C VAL A 480 -28.12 60.65 -58.69
N TRP A 481 -28.27 59.33 -58.82
CA TRP A 481 -28.68 58.65 -60.04
C TRP A 481 -29.94 57.84 -59.77
N PHE A 482 -30.97 58.03 -60.58
CA PHE A 482 -32.21 57.27 -60.52
C PHE A 482 -32.61 56.81 -61.92
N GLY A 483 -32.40 55.54 -62.24
CA GLY A 483 -32.76 54.96 -63.54
C GLY A 483 -31.90 53.75 -63.91
N SER A 484 -31.64 53.53 -65.20
CA SER A 484 -30.85 52.40 -65.71
C SER A 484 -29.34 52.67 -65.67
N SER A 485 -28.49 51.81 -66.23
CA SER A 485 -27.05 52.09 -66.37
C SER A 485 -26.71 53.22 -67.34
N THR A 486 -27.66 53.63 -68.19
CA THR A 486 -27.45 54.64 -69.25
C THR A 486 -28.38 55.84 -69.13
N ILE A 487 -29.50 55.72 -68.41
CA ILE A 487 -30.51 56.78 -68.29
C ILE A 487 -30.69 57.13 -66.82
N ASN A 488 -30.36 58.36 -66.44
CA ASN A 488 -30.79 58.95 -65.18
C ASN A 488 -32.08 59.74 -65.41
N THR A 489 -33.20 59.23 -64.95
CA THR A 489 -34.51 59.90 -65.12
C THR A 489 -34.57 61.30 -64.52
N LEU A 490 -33.68 61.65 -63.58
CA LEU A 490 -33.59 63.00 -63.03
C LEU A 490 -33.05 64.01 -64.05
N THR A 491 -32.26 63.59 -65.05
CA THR A 491 -31.76 64.51 -66.08
C THR A 491 -32.90 65.09 -66.90
N LEU A 492 -34.05 64.41 -67.00
CA LEU A 492 -35.26 64.95 -67.61
C LEU A 492 -35.67 66.29 -66.99
N MET A 493 -35.43 66.49 -65.69
CA MET A 493 -35.73 67.78 -65.04
C MET A 493 -34.79 68.89 -65.55
N LEU A 494 -33.53 68.57 -65.84
CA LEU A 494 -32.55 69.50 -66.41
C LEU A 494 -32.84 69.77 -67.88
N ASP A 495 -33.18 68.73 -68.64
CA ASP A 495 -33.52 68.82 -70.06
C ASP A 495 -34.82 69.61 -70.25
N LEU A 496 -35.78 69.48 -69.33
CA LEU A 496 -36.98 70.30 -69.30
C LEU A 496 -36.66 71.78 -69.01
N CYS A 497 -35.76 72.06 -68.06
CA CYS A 497 -35.31 73.43 -67.80
C CYS A 497 -34.64 74.03 -69.04
N ASP A 498 -33.83 73.25 -69.76
CA ASP A 498 -33.19 73.65 -71.01
C ASP A 498 -34.21 73.92 -72.12
N THR A 499 -35.17 73.01 -72.29
CA THR A 499 -36.25 73.16 -73.28
C THR A 499 -37.08 74.41 -73.00
N VAL A 500 -37.41 74.67 -71.73
CA VAL A 500 -38.13 75.89 -71.32
C VAL A 500 -37.29 77.14 -71.57
N GLN A 501 -35.98 77.09 -71.30
CA GLN A 501 -35.06 78.19 -71.59
C GLN A 501 -35.02 78.51 -73.09
N GLN A 502 -34.86 77.49 -73.94
CA GLN A 502 -34.84 77.63 -75.39
C GLN A 502 -36.18 78.17 -75.92
N LEU A 503 -37.31 77.62 -75.44
CA LEU A 503 -38.65 78.08 -75.81
C LEU A 503 -38.85 79.55 -75.44
N ALA A 504 -38.46 79.95 -74.23
CA ALA A 504 -38.56 81.33 -73.78
C ALA A 504 -37.66 82.26 -74.60
N GLN A 505 -36.44 81.85 -74.95
CA GLN A 505 -35.56 82.63 -75.83
C GLN A 505 -36.13 82.81 -77.22
N GLN A 506 -36.59 81.72 -77.85
CA GLN A 506 -37.23 81.76 -79.17
C GLN A 506 -38.49 82.64 -79.13
N THR A 507 -39.31 82.53 -78.07
CA THR A 507 -40.50 83.36 -77.89
C THR A 507 -40.13 84.83 -77.66
N ALA A 508 -39.05 85.15 -76.95
CA ALA A 508 -38.61 86.53 -76.76
C ALA A 508 -38.07 87.17 -78.06
N GLN A 509 -37.54 86.35 -78.98
CA GLN A 509 -36.85 86.78 -80.20
C GLN A 509 -37.71 86.71 -81.46
N HIS A 510 -38.91 86.10 -81.41
CA HIS A 510 -39.75 85.99 -82.60
C HIS A 510 -40.21 87.38 -83.08
N ASN A 511 -40.49 87.50 -84.38
CA ASN A 511 -40.98 88.72 -85.00
C ASN A 511 -42.18 88.43 -85.91
N HIS A 512 -43.00 89.44 -86.17
CA HIS A 512 -44.09 89.38 -87.14
C HIS A 512 -43.79 90.28 -88.34
N THR A 513 -44.08 89.80 -89.56
CA THR A 513 -43.72 90.48 -90.81
C THR A 513 -44.67 91.61 -91.24
N ASN A 514 -45.79 91.79 -90.54
CA ASN A 514 -46.94 92.51 -91.11
C ASN A 514 -46.96 94.02 -90.81
N GLU A 515 -46.08 94.54 -89.94
CA GLU A 515 -46.03 95.97 -89.56
C GLU A 515 -44.62 96.32 -89.02
N GLY A 516 -43.59 96.30 -89.89
CA GLY A 516 -42.21 96.66 -89.52
C GLY A 516 -41.61 95.81 -88.41
N SER A 517 -41.22 94.56 -88.72
CA SER A 517 -40.52 93.57 -87.87
C SER A 517 -40.31 94.00 -86.39
N SER A 518 -41.33 93.80 -85.55
CA SER A 518 -41.26 94.09 -84.11
C SER A 518 -41.22 92.81 -83.29
N VAL A 519 -40.35 92.78 -82.28
CA VAL A 519 -40.31 91.75 -81.23
C VAL A 519 -41.45 91.97 -80.22
N PRO A 520 -41.82 90.99 -79.38
CA PRO A 520 -42.85 91.16 -78.36
C PRO A 520 -42.60 92.34 -77.44
N THR A 521 -43.66 93.08 -77.10
CA THR A 521 -43.61 94.24 -76.19
C THR A 521 -43.16 93.88 -74.78
N ASN A 522 -43.27 92.60 -74.39
CA ASN A 522 -42.82 92.04 -73.12
C ASN A 522 -41.57 91.14 -73.24
N SER A 523 -40.82 91.21 -74.35
CA SER A 523 -39.64 90.38 -74.64
C SER A 523 -38.58 90.33 -73.53
N GLY A 524 -38.36 91.45 -72.83
CA GLY A 524 -37.46 91.52 -71.67
C GLY A 524 -37.89 90.62 -70.51
N SER A 525 -39.19 90.61 -70.18
CA SER A 525 -39.74 89.74 -69.13
C SER A 525 -39.68 88.25 -69.53
N ILE A 526 -39.87 87.93 -70.81
CA ILE A 526 -39.73 86.56 -71.34
C ILE A 526 -38.26 86.12 -71.27
N SER A 527 -37.32 86.99 -71.62
CA SER A 527 -35.87 86.73 -71.51
C SER A 527 -35.43 86.50 -70.05
N ALA A 528 -36.02 87.23 -69.10
CA ALA A 528 -35.80 86.99 -67.67
C ALA A 528 -36.29 85.59 -67.23
N THR A 529 -37.38 85.10 -67.83
CA THR A 529 -37.85 83.72 -67.61
C THR A 529 -36.85 82.68 -68.11
N ALA A 530 -36.27 82.91 -69.29
CA ALA A 530 -35.21 82.05 -69.82
C ALA A 530 -33.97 82.01 -68.89
N THR A 531 -33.57 83.16 -68.34
CA THR A 531 -32.45 83.25 -67.39
C THR A 531 -32.74 82.43 -66.14
N ARG A 532 -33.95 82.58 -65.57
CA ARG A 532 -34.36 81.83 -64.37
C ARG A 532 -34.36 80.32 -64.61
N ALA A 533 -34.78 79.85 -65.79
CA ALA A 533 -34.72 78.43 -66.15
C ALA A 533 -33.27 77.91 -66.22
N GLY A 534 -32.35 78.71 -66.79
CA GLY A 534 -30.92 78.43 -66.80
C GLY A 534 -30.31 78.35 -65.39
N ASP A 535 -30.67 79.29 -64.50
CA ASP A 535 -30.20 79.30 -63.10
C ASP A 535 -30.67 78.07 -62.32
N LEU A 536 -31.93 77.63 -62.53
CA LEU A 536 -32.46 76.41 -61.92
C LEU A 536 -31.71 75.18 -62.44
N LYS A 537 -31.47 75.08 -63.75
CA LYS A 537 -30.66 74.02 -64.35
C LYS A 537 -29.27 73.97 -63.71
N ALA A 538 -28.60 75.12 -63.59
CA ALA A 538 -27.28 75.22 -62.97
C ALA A 538 -27.32 74.74 -61.50
N LYS A 539 -28.28 75.20 -60.71
CA LYS A 539 -28.45 74.82 -59.30
C LYS A 539 -28.66 73.32 -59.12
N TYR A 540 -29.55 72.70 -59.89
CA TYR A 540 -29.88 71.29 -59.70
C TYR A 540 -28.89 70.33 -60.39
N SER A 541 -28.15 70.80 -61.39
CA SER A 541 -27.09 70.01 -62.03
C SER A 541 -25.96 69.59 -61.09
N THR A 542 -25.77 70.29 -59.96
CA THR A 542 -24.73 69.94 -58.99
C THR A 542 -25.02 68.65 -58.22
N VAL A 543 -26.29 68.24 -58.15
CA VAL A 543 -26.74 67.06 -57.39
C VAL A 543 -27.33 65.95 -58.26
N ILE A 544 -27.57 66.21 -59.55
CA ILE A 544 -28.03 65.21 -60.51
C ILE A 544 -26.81 64.70 -61.28
N LYS A 545 -26.55 63.40 -61.22
CA LYS A 545 -25.49 62.79 -62.04
C LYS A 545 -25.91 62.83 -63.51
N GLN A 546 -25.15 63.53 -64.35
CA GLN A 546 -25.35 63.55 -65.81
C GLN A 546 -24.73 62.32 -66.46
#